data_AF-A0A2E8JPX9-F1
#
_entry.id   AF-A0A2E8JPX9-F1
#
_cell.length_a   1.000
_cell.length_b   1.000
_cell.length_c   1.000
_cell.angle_alpha   90.00
_cell.angle_beta   90.00
_cell.angle_gamma   90.00
#
_symmetry.space_group_name_H-M   'P 1'
#
loop_
_entity.id
_entity.type
_entity.pdbx_description
1 polymer ?
#
loop_
_entity_poly.entity_id
_entity_poly.type
_entity_poly.pdbx_seq_one_letter_code
_entity_poly.pdbx_strand_id
1 'polypeptide(L)'
;MTEGAICVKHHLVATNRLLALADVLKSPPWGLGCHPETFLNKVNGFIKTGDVLSEPVDSKKPSRADLINDHARRCAYFATQSDYDPVHIDVGIPGICHVTWILDDGNHRLYGRALAGDKHIKAEISGSVSYAKELLGVSL
;
A
#
# COMPACT_ATOMS: atom_id res chain seq x y z
N MET A 1 26.65 18.49 -21.35
CA MET A 1 25.29 18.03 -21.03
C MET A 1 25.39 16.58 -20.61
N THR A 2 25.28 16.31 -19.32
CA THR A 2 25.17 14.96 -18.76
C THR A 2 23.88 14.97 -17.97
N GLU A 3 22.89 14.24 -18.47
CA GLU A 3 21.59 14.04 -17.81
C GLU A 3 21.85 13.38 -16.45
N GLY A 4 21.75 14.18 -15.39
CA GLY A 4 21.88 13.70 -14.02
C GLY A 4 20.65 12.90 -13.65
N ALA A 5 20.85 11.64 -13.26
CA ALA A 5 19.82 10.72 -12.82
C ALA A 5 18.82 11.38 -11.86
N ILE A 6 17.52 11.18 -12.11
CA ILE A 6 16.47 11.54 -11.17
C ILE A 6 16.65 10.65 -9.94
N CYS A 7 17.33 11.16 -8.92
CA CYS A 7 17.34 10.54 -7.60
C CYS A 7 15.98 10.84 -6.96
N VAL A 8 14.99 9.98 -7.21
CA VAL A 8 13.77 9.96 -6.40
C VAL A 8 14.22 9.55 -5.00
N LYS A 9 14.19 10.48 -4.05
CA LYS A 9 14.49 10.14 -2.66
C LYS A 9 13.29 9.41 -2.09
N HIS A 10 13.47 8.14 -1.74
CA HIS A 10 12.47 7.42 -0.94
C HIS A 10 12.45 7.97 0.48
N HIS A 11 11.26 8.20 1.01
CA HIS A 11 11.06 8.59 2.40
C HIS A 11 10.55 7.39 3.20
N LEU A 12 11.01 7.25 4.44
CA LEU A 12 10.42 6.31 5.38
C LEU A 12 9.24 6.98 6.09
N VAL A 13 8.04 6.42 5.91
CA VAL A 13 6.83 6.91 6.56
C VAL A 13 6.39 5.90 7.60
N ALA A 14 5.98 6.37 8.78
CA ALA A 14 5.48 5.50 9.83
C ALA A 14 4.20 4.78 9.37
N THR A 15 4.21 3.44 9.43
CA THR A 15 3.11 2.60 8.92
C THR A 15 1.78 2.92 9.59
N ASN A 16 1.79 3.13 10.92
CA ASN A 16 0.60 3.50 11.69
C ASN A 16 -0.01 4.84 11.25
N ARG A 17 0.84 5.79 10.83
CA ARG A 17 0.41 7.10 10.36
C ARG A 17 -0.28 7.01 9.01
N LEU A 18 0.23 6.16 8.11
CA LEU A 18 -0.46 5.86 6.86
C LEU A 18 -1.77 5.13 7.08
N LEU A 19 -1.81 4.13 7.97
CA LEU A 19 -3.06 3.43 8.29
C LEU A 19 -4.13 4.35 8.89
N ALA A 20 -3.74 5.43 9.59
CA ALA A 20 -4.70 6.43 10.06
C ALA A 20 -5.37 7.23 8.93
N LEU A 21 -4.72 7.32 7.75
CA LEU A 21 -5.18 8.08 6.58
C LEU A 21 -5.76 7.17 5.48
N ALA A 22 -5.28 5.93 5.40
CA ALA A 22 -5.63 4.94 4.39
C ALA A 22 -5.56 3.52 5.00
N ASP A 23 -6.54 3.18 5.83
CA ASP A 23 -6.57 1.92 6.58
C ASP A 23 -6.89 0.72 5.66
N VAL A 24 -5.85 0.21 5.01
CA VAL A 24 -5.95 -0.98 4.14
C VAL A 24 -6.32 -2.25 4.92
N LEU A 25 -6.07 -2.31 6.23
CA LEU A 25 -6.39 -3.48 7.05
C LEU A 25 -7.89 -3.53 7.36
N LYS A 26 -8.50 -2.37 7.60
CA LYS A 26 -9.93 -2.25 7.93
C LYS A 26 -10.83 -2.08 6.71
N SER A 27 -10.41 -1.30 5.71
CA SER A 27 -11.25 -0.97 4.55
C SER A 27 -10.41 -0.88 3.29
N PRO A 28 -9.90 -2.02 2.80
CA PRO A 28 -9.07 -2.02 1.61
C PRO A 28 -9.83 -1.56 0.35
N PRO A 29 -9.16 -0.85 -0.59
CA PRO A 29 -9.84 -0.09 -1.65
C PRO A 29 -10.29 -0.92 -2.86
N TRP A 30 -10.10 -2.24 -2.88
CA TRP A 30 -10.47 -3.07 -4.04
C TRP A 30 -11.98 -3.29 -4.22
N GLY A 31 -12.84 -2.82 -3.31
CA GLY A 31 -14.29 -2.80 -3.52
C GLY A 31 -14.95 -4.19 -3.60
N LEU A 32 -14.29 -5.22 -3.06
CA LEU A 32 -14.75 -6.62 -3.20
C LEU A 32 -15.65 -7.09 -2.05
N GLY A 33 -16.10 -6.20 -1.16
CA GLY A 33 -17.11 -6.49 -0.14
C GLY A 33 -16.79 -7.68 0.77
N CYS A 34 -15.51 -8.07 0.84
CA CYS A 34 -15.05 -9.11 1.75
C CYS A 34 -14.92 -8.48 3.14
N HIS A 35 -15.47 -9.13 4.16
CA HIS A 35 -15.29 -8.68 5.54
C HIS A 35 -13.80 -8.67 5.89
N PRO A 36 -13.27 -7.63 6.59
CA PRO A 36 -11.84 -7.50 6.86
C PRO A 36 -11.22 -8.72 7.53
N GLU A 37 -11.90 -9.30 8.52
CA GLU A 37 -11.44 -10.53 9.20
C GLU A 37 -11.38 -11.74 8.27
N THR A 38 -12.36 -11.88 7.37
CA THR A 38 -12.36 -12.97 6.38
C THR A 38 -11.22 -12.80 5.40
N PHE A 39 -10.94 -11.56 4.99
CA PHE A 39 -9.80 -11.26 4.12
C PHE A 39 -8.47 -11.54 4.82
N LEU A 40 -8.30 -11.08 6.06
CA LEU A 40 -7.12 -11.36 6.88
C LEU A 40 -6.89 -12.87 7.06
N ASN A 41 -7.94 -13.64 7.32
CA ASN A 41 -7.86 -15.10 7.43
C ASN A 41 -7.37 -15.74 6.13
N LYS A 42 -7.80 -15.24 4.96
CA LYS A 42 -7.28 -15.69 3.66
C LYS A 42 -5.81 -15.35 3.49
N VAL A 43 -5.41 -14.12 3.79
CA VAL A 43 -4.01 -13.67 3.70
C VAL A 43 -3.11 -14.55 4.57
N ASN A 44 -3.48 -14.76 5.84
CA ASN A 44 -2.73 -15.63 6.77
C ASN A 44 -2.69 -17.08 6.30
N GLY A 45 -3.78 -17.59 5.70
CA GLY A 45 -3.81 -18.91 5.08
C GLY A 45 -2.75 -19.04 3.97
N PHE A 46 -2.68 -18.07 3.07
CA PHE A 46 -1.71 -18.04 1.98
C PHE A 46 -0.26 -17.83 2.44
N ILE A 47 -0.03 -17.02 3.50
CA ILE A 47 1.28 -16.91 4.15
C ILE A 47 1.72 -18.28 4.68
N LYS A 48 0.83 -19.00 5.36
CA LYS A 48 1.12 -20.31 5.95
C LYS A 48 1.43 -21.38 4.91
N THR A 49 0.74 -21.38 3.78
CA THR A 49 0.94 -22.37 2.71
C THR A 49 2.07 -22.01 1.76
N GLY A 50 2.50 -20.74 1.72
CA GLY A 50 3.44 -20.23 0.71
C GLY A 50 2.82 -20.04 -0.67
N ASP A 51 1.50 -20.21 -0.81
CA ASP A 51 0.74 -19.96 -2.05
C ASP A 51 0.51 -18.46 -2.20
N VAL A 52 1.50 -17.77 -2.76
CA VAL A 52 1.55 -16.30 -2.87
C VAL A 52 1.58 -15.85 -4.34
N LEU A 53 1.25 -14.59 -4.59
CA LEU A 53 1.21 -14.01 -5.95
C LEU A 53 2.23 -12.87 -6.09
N SER A 54 3.32 -13.11 -6.83
CA SER A 54 4.39 -12.15 -7.11
C SER A 54 4.06 -11.14 -8.21
N GLU A 55 3.02 -11.41 -9.00
CA GLU A 55 2.59 -10.53 -10.09
C GLU A 55 1.43 -9.62 -9.68
N PRO A 56 1.20 -8.51 -10.40
CA PRO A 56 -0.01 -7.69 -10.24
C PRO A 56 -1.29 -8.53 -10.39
N VAL A 57 -2.31 -8.17 -9.62
CA VAL A 57 -3.62 -8.84 -9.70
C VAL A 57 -4.28 -8.48 -11.04
N ASP A 58 -4.59 -9.51 -11.83
CA ASP A 58 -5.40 -9.34 -13.04
C ASP A 58 -6.86 -9.07 -12.67
N SER A 59 -7.38 -7.90 -13.03
CA SER A 59 -8.76 -7.51 -12.73
C SER A 59 -9.81 -8.25 -13.56
N LYS A 60 -9.39 -9.00 -14.59
CA LYS A 60 -10.27 -9.74 -15.52
C LYS A 60 -10.53 -11.18 -15.08
N LYS A 61 -10.41 -11.49 -13.78
CA LYS A 61 -10.69 -12.84 -13.28
C LYS A 61 -12.11 -13.31 -13.60
N PRO A 62 -12.27 -14.62 -13.86
CA PRO A 62 -13.57 -15.18 -14.22
C PRO A 62 -14.58 -15.12 -13.07
N SER A 63 -14.12 -15.05 -11.81
CA SER A 63 -15.00 -14.90 -10.66
C SER A 63 -14.50 -13.90 -9.62
N ARG A 64 -15.43 -13.34 -8.85
CA ARG A 64 -15.13 -12.48 -7.69
C ARG A 64 -14.32 -13.21 -6.63
N ALA A 65 -14.58 -14.51 -6.42
CA ALA A 65 -13.85 -15.30 -5.45
C ALA A 65 -12.38 -15.44 -5.83
N ASP A 66 -12.09 -15.66 -7.12
CA ASP A 66 -10.72 -15.72 -7.63
C ASP A 66 -10.02 -14.38 -7.47
N LEU A 67 -10.70 -13.27 -7.75
CA LEU A 67 -10.15 -11.94 -7.56
C LEU A 67 -9.81 -11.65 -6.09
N ILE A 68 -10.70 -12.01 -5.16
CA ILE A 68 -10.45 -11.89 -3.71
C ILE A 68 -9.23 -12.74 -3.30
N ASN A 69 -9.14 -13.97 -3.80
CA ASN A 69 -8.01 -14.85 -3.49
C ASN A 69 -6.70 -14.27 -4.02
N ASP A 70 -6.67 -13.75 -5.25
CA ASP A 70 -5.46 -13.17 -5.83
C ASP A 70 -5.01 -11.91 -5.10
N HIS A 71 -5.94 -11.05 -4.66
CA HIS A 71 -5.59 -9.94 -3.76
C HIS A 71 -5.01 -10.44 -2.43
N ALA A 72 -5.59 -11.48 -1.84
CA ALA A 72 -5.08 -12.03 -0.58
C ALA A 72 -3.69 -12.67 -0.76
N ARG A 73 -3.46 -13.41 -1.86
CA ARG A 73 -2.15 -13.96 -2.25
C ARG A 73 -1.13 -12.86 -2.53
N ARG A 74 -1.55 -11.74 -3.11
CA ARG A 74 -0.70 -10.57 -3.37
C ARG A 74 -0.29 -9.88 -2.07
N CYS A 75 -1.21 -9.71 -1.12
CA CYS A 75 -0.87 -9.22 0.21
C CYS A 75 0.04 -10.19 0.96
N ALA A 76 -0.20 -11.50 0.86
CA ALA A 76 0.63 -12.55 1.46
C ALA A 76 2.06 -12.54 0.90
N TYR A 77 2.20 -12.32 -0.42
CA TYR A 77 3.50 -12.08 -1.05
C TYR A 77 4.24 -10.95 -0.33
N PHE A 78 3.65 -9.74 -0.27
CA PHE A 78 4.32 -8.59 0.36
C PHE A 78 4.55 -8.74 1.87
N ALA A 79 3.73 -9.51 2.58
CA ALA A 79 3.96 -9.82 3.99
C ALA A 79 5.24 -10.64 4.22
N THR A 80 5.67 -11.42 3.22
CA THR A 80 6.85 -12.29 3.31
C THR A 80 8.10 -11.72 2.64
N GLN A 81 7.98 -10.65 1.84
CA GLN A 81 9.10 -10.02 1.13
C GLN A 81 9.65 -8.79 1.85
N SER A 82 10.98 -8.72 2.03
CA SER A 82 11.66 -7.55 2.60
C SER A 82 11.97 -6.46 1.57
N ASP A 83 12.16 -6.84 0.30
CA ASP A 83 12.37 -5.90 -0.79
C ASP A 83 11.11 -5.74 -1.65
N TYR A 84 10.77 -4.49 -1.91
CA TYR A 84 9.56 -4.06 -2.60
C TYR A 84 9.69 -2.59 -3.01
N ASP A 85 9.03 -2.20 -4.08
CA ASP A 85 8.99 -0.81 -4.55
C ASP A 85 8.31 0.11 -3.52
N PRO A 86 8.71 1.39 -3.40
CA PRO A 86 8.06 2.34 -2.51
C PRO A 86 6.58 2.53 -2.84
N VAL A 87 5.73 2.72 -1.83
CA VAL A 87 4.33 3.12 -2.05
C VAL A 87 4.27 4.54 -2.60
N HIS A 88 3.26 4.86 -3.41
CA HIS A 88 3.07 6.21 -3.92
C HIS A 88 1.96 6.91 -3.12
N ILE A 89 2.27 8.09 -2.60
CA ILE A 89 1.38 8.90 -1.79
C ILE A 89 1.16 10.24 -2.48
N ASP A 90 -0.09 10.63 -2.68
CA ASP A 90 -0.47 12.00 -3.02
C ASP A 90 -1.23 12.61 -1.83
N VAL A 91 -0.63 13.64 -1.22
CA VAL A 91 -1.28 14.37 -0.12
C VAL A 91 -2.23 15.46 -0.61
N GLY A 92 -2.32 15.67 -1.92
CA GLY A 92 -3.04 16.78 -2.53
C GLY A 92 -2.37 18.14 -2.27
N ILE A 93 -3.09 19.19 -2.65
CA ILE A 93 -2.66 20.58 -2.43
C ILE A 93 -3.83 21.31 -1.77
N PRO A 94 -3.75 21.65 -0.47
CA PRO A 94 -4.82 22.36 0.23
C PRO A 94 -5.27 23.61 -0.54
N GLY A 95 -6.57 23.72 -0.78
CA GLY A 95 -7.18 24.80 -1.57
C GLY A 95 -7.26 24.55 -3.08
N ILE A 96 -6.64 23.49 -3.61
CA ILE A 96 -6.70 23.11 -5.03
C ILE A 96 -7.30 21.71 -5.19
N CYS A 97 -6.73 20.70 -4.53
CA CYS A 97 -7.13 19.30 -4.62
C CYS A 97 -7.08 18.65 -3.25
N HIS A 98 -8.18 18.00 -2.85
CA HIS A 98 -8.27 17.23 -1.63
C HIS A 98 -8.38 15.74 -1.97
N VAL A 99 -7.47 14.94 -1.42
CA VAL A 99 -7.40 13.50 -1.65
C VAL A 99 -7.96 12.76 -0.43
N THR A 100 -9.05 12.01 -0.62
CA THR A 100 -9.69 11.25 0.47
C THR A 100 -8.95 9.96 0.80
N TRP A 101 -8.29 9.36 -0.20
CA TRP A 101 -7.48 8.15 -0.04
C TRP A 101 -6.07 8.44 -0.58
N ILE A 102 -5.13 8.69 0.32
CA ILE A 102 -3.82 9.26 -0.04
C ILE A 102 -2.89 8.28 -0.77
N LEU A 103 -3.21 6.99 -0.82
CA LEU A 103 -2.40 5.96 -1.47
C LEU A 103 -2.84 5.75 -2.92
N ASP A 104 -2.15 6.40 -3.84
CA ASP A 104 -2.33 6.22 -5.28
C ASP A 104 -1.91 4.83 -5.74
N ASP A 105 -0.80 4.32 -5.18
CA ASP A 105 -0.29 2.99 -5.46
C ASP A 105 0.39 2.36 -4.23
N GLY A 106 0.35 1.03 -4.16
CA GLY A 106 0.99 0.27 -3.09
C GLY A 106 0.07 -0.20 -1.97
N ASN A 107 -1.24 -0.22 -2.20
CA ASN A 107 -2.22 -0.70 -1.22
C ASN A 107 -1.93 -2.15 -0.75
N HIS A 108 -1.54 -3.07 -1.65
CA HIS A 108 -1.14 -4.44 -1.26
C HIS A 108 0.19 -4.48 -0.51
N ARG A 109 1.12 -3.58 -0.86
CA ARG A 109 2.41 -3.43 -0.16
C ARG A 109 2.18 -2.96 1.26
N LEU A 110 1.43 -1.87 1.45
CA LEU A 110 1.08 -1.38 2.78
C LEU A 110 0.36 -2.47 3.58
N TYR A 111 -0.60 -3.19 3.00
CA TYR A 111 -1.30 -4.26 3.69
C TYR A 111 -0.34 -5.34 4.18
N GLY A 112 0.48 -5.89 3.27
CA GLY A 112 1.42 -6.95 3.60
C GLY A 112 2.46 -6.51 4.64
N ARG A 113 3.06 -5.33 4.47
CA ARG A 113 4.07 -4.81 5.41
C ARG A 113 3.49 -4.45 6.77
N ALA A 114 2.29 -3.87 6.80
CA ALA A 114 1.59 -3.63 8.06
C ALA A 114 1.28 -4.94 8.81
N LEU A 115 0.86 -5.97 8.09
CA LEU A 115 0.62 -7.29 8.66
C LEU A 115 1.91 -7.95 9.17
N ALA A 116 3.03 -7.77 8.46
CA ALA A 116 4.35 -8.22 8.90
C ALA A 116 4.89 -7.46 10.13
N GLY A 117 4.22 -6.37 10.55
CA GLY A 117 4.58 -5.59 11.73
C GLY A 117 5.61 -4.48 11.46
N ASP A 118 5.88 -4.15 10.20
CA ASP A 118 6.82 -3.10 9.83
C ASP A 118 6.41 -1.75 10.42
N LYS A 119 7.35 -1.09 11.09
CA LYS A 119 7.12 0.23 11.71
C LYS A 119 7.16 1.36 10.69
N HIS A 120 7.87 1.16 9.58
CA HIS A 120 8.01 2.14 8.52
C HIS A 120 7.89 1.46 7.15
N ILE A 121 7.43 2.22 6.17
CA ILE A 121 7.37 1.80 4.77
C ILE A 121 8.06 2.82 3.87
N LYS A 122 8.72 2.35 2.82
CA LYS A 122 9.31 3.21 1.78
C LYS A 122 8.18 3.88 1.00
N ALA A 123 8.26 5.20 0.80
CA ALA A 123 7.28 5.96 0.05
C ALA A 123 7.90 7.02 -0.87
N GLU A 124 7.22 7.24 -1.99
CA GLU A 124 7.36 8.41 -2.85
C GLU A 124 6.17 9.33 -2.59
N ILE A 125 6.43 10.61 -2.36
CA ILE A 125 5.43 11.56 -1.88
C ILE A 125 5.29 12.71 -2.88
N SER A 126 4.06 12.92 -3.35
CA SER A 126 3.65 14.01 -4.22
C SER A 126 2.62 14.92 -3.52
N GLY A 127 2.40 16.11 -4.10
CA GLY A 127 1.50 17.13 -3.54
C GLY A 127 2.22 18.26 -2.79
N SER A 128 1.54 18.87 -1.83
CA SER A 128 2.07 20.00 -1.05
C SER A 128 3.12 19.57 -0.04
N VAL A 129 4.34 20.10 -0.14
CA VAL A 129 5.47 19.78 0.76
C VAL A 129 5.15 20.10 2.22
N SER A 130 4.60 21.28 2.51
CA SER A 130 4.26 21.67 3.89
C SER A 130 3.18 20.76 4.47
N TYR A 131 2.19 20.41 3.65
CA TYR A 131 1.11 19.54 4.07
C TYR A 131 1.57 18.09 4.27
N ALA A 132 2.49 17.60 3.44
CA ALA A 132 3.11 16.28 3.64
C ALA A 132 3.91 16.20 4.94
N LYS A 133 4.67 17.26 5.29
CA LYS A 133 5.38 17.36 6.58
C LYS A 133 4.41 17.28 7.76
N GLU A 134 3.29 18.01 7.66
CA GLU A 134 2.24 18.01 8.68
C GLU A 134 1.52 16.66 8.78
N LEU A 135 1.05 16.10 7.66
CA LEU A 135 0.26 14.87 7.63
C LEU A 135 1.08 13.62 7.93
N LEU A 136 2.30 13.53 7.42
CA LEU A 136 3.10 12.30 7.45
C LEU A 136 4.28 12.38 8.43
N GLY A 137 4.62 13.56 8.94
CA GLY A 137 5.75 13.74 9.87
C GLY A 137 7.12 13.52 9.23
N VAL A 138 7.22 13.64 7.91
CA VAL A 138 8.45 13.43 7.14
C VAL A 138 9.27 14.71 7.02
N SER A 139 10.59 14.57 6.79
CA SER A 139 11.44 15.68 6.34
C SER A 139 11.71 15.53 4.84
N LEU A 140 11.05 16.39 4.06
CA LEU A 140 11.21 16.53 2.61
C LEU A 140 12.12 17.71 2.25
#